data_AF-A0A370AKA3-F1
#
_entry.id   AF-A0A370AKA3-F1
#
_cell.length_a   1.000
_cell.length_b   1.000
_cell.length_c   1.000
_cell.angle_alpha   90.00
_cell.angle_beta   90.00
_cell.angle_gamma   90.00
#
_symmetry.space_group_name_H-M   'P 1'
#
loop_
_entity.id
_entity.type
_entity.pdbx_description
1 polymer ?
#
loop_
_entity_poly.entity_id
_entity_poly.type
_entity_poly.pdbx_seq_one_letter_code
_entity_poly.pdbx_strand_id
1 'polypeptide(L)' 'MIISPKTRVFDILEEYGDIASVMMAMGVEPVAKFSIRRFITRFINVRMAAFVHKVELNEFIDKINKAIEEKEQE' A
#
# COMPACT_ATOMS: atom_id res chain seq x y z
N MET A 1 -6.32 7.78 9.33
CA MET A 1 -5.41 6.86 10.07
C MET A 1 -3.98 7.38 10.00
N ILE A 2 -3.17 7.30 11.07
CA ILE A 2 -1.73 7.65 10.99
C ILE A 2 -0.96 6.42 10.47
N ILE A 3 -0.38 6.53 9.27
CA ILE A 3 0.44 5.46 8.70
C ILE A 3 1.86 5.53 9.24
N SER A 4 2.25 4.49 9.96
CA SER A 4 3.63 4.24 10.40
C SER A 4 4.29 3.10 9.61
N PRO A 5 5.62 2.95 9.67
CA PRO A 5 6.33 1.79 9.09
C PRO A 5 5.87 0.42 9.60
N LYS A 6 5.27 0.37 10.80
CA LYS A 6 4.78 -0.86 11.44
C LYS A 6 3.34 -1.20 11.05
N THR A 7 2.63 -0.26 10.44
CA THR A 7 1.26 -0.44 9.95
C THR A 7 1.21 -1.61 9.00
N ARG A 8 0.23 -2.51 9.17
CA ARG A 8 0.05 -3.60 8.22
C ARG A 8 -0.60 -3.05 6.97
N VAL A 9 -0.13 -3.49 5.82
CA VAL A 9 -0.72 -3.10 4.53
C VAL A 9 -2.19 -3.57 4.46
N PHE A 10 -2.51 -4.68 5.11
CA PHE A 10 -3.88 -5.18 5.25
C PHE A 10 -4.82 -4.17 5.92
N ASP A 11 -4.39 -3.53 7.01
CA ASP A 11 -5.23 -2.57 7.76
C ASP A 11 -5.57 -1.36 6.88
N ILE A 12 -4.63 -0.92 6.03
CA ILE A 12 -4.84 0.18 5.07
C ILE A 12 -5.84 -0.23 3.97
N LEU A 13 -5.73 -1.46 3.46
CA LEU A 13 -6.63 -2.01 2.44
C LEU A 13 -8.05 -2.25 2.97
N GLU A 14 -8.19 -2.62 4.24
CA GLU A 14 -9.48 -2.84 4.90
C GLU A 14 -10.22 -1.51 5.12
N GLU A 15 -9.50 -0.47 5.54
CA GLU A 15 -10.07 0.85 5.84
C GLU A 15 -10.42 1.65 4.57
N TYR A 16 -9.49 1.71 3.60
CA TYR A 16 -9.60 2.62 2.45
C TYR A 16 -9.98 1.91 1.14
N GLY A 17 -10.14 0.59 1.18
CA GLY A 17 -10.46 -0.24 0.02
C GLY A 17 -9.25 -0.50 -0.89
N ASP A 18 -9.52 -0.83 -2.15
CA ASP A 18 -8.48 -1.22 -3.09
C ASP A 18 -7.58 -0.04 -3.50
N ILE A 19 -6.50 0.17 -2.75
CA ILE A 19 -5.40 1.09 -3.11
C ILE A 19 -4.51 0.51 -4.23
N ALA A 20 -4.93 -0.53 -4.96
CA ALA A 20 -4.18 -1.04 -6.11
C ALA A 20 -3.94 0.03 -7.19
N SER A 21 -4.84 1.00 -7.34
CA SER A 21 -4.65 2.19 -8.18
C SER A 21 -3.45 3.03 -7.73
N VAL A 22 -3.23 3.12 -6.41
CA VAL A 22 -2.10 3.81 -5.79
C VAL A 22 -0.82 3.02 -6.01
N MET A 23 -0.84 1.70 -5.79
CA MET A 23 0.31 0.84 -6.09
C MET A 23 0.72 0.98 -7.57
N MET A 24 -0.26 0.94 -8.48
CA MET A 24 -0.07 1.21 -9.91
C MET A 24 0.59 2.57 -10.18
N ALA A 25 0.08 3.65 -9.58
CA ALA A 25 0.61 5.00 -9.75
C ALA A 25 2.07 5.15 -9.29
N MET A 26 2.56 4.20 -8.47
CA MET A 26 3.91 4.19 -7.94
C MET A 26 4.88 3.27 -8.68
N GLY A 27 4.48 2.76 -9.85
CA GLY A 27 5.28 1.76 -10.59
C GLY A 27 5.30 0.41 -9.91
N VAL A 28 4.44 0.19 -8.90
CA VAL A 28 4.26 -1.10 -8.28
C VAL A 28 3.16 -1.82 -9.05
N GLU A 29 3.57 -2.85 -9.82
CA GLU A 29 2.61 -3.62 -10.59
C GLU A 29 1.49 -4.14 -9.68
N PRO A 30 0.22 -3.88 -10.03
CA PRO A 30 -0.91 -4.45 -9.33
C PRO A 30 -0.77 -5.95 -9.54
N VAL A 31 -0.63 -6.66 -8.43
CA VAL A 31 -0.42 -8.10 -8.48
C VAL A 31 -1.64 -8.74 -9.16
N ALA A 32 -1.41 -9.27 -10.36
CA ALA A 32 -2.43 -9.68 -11.30
C ALA A 32 -3.56 -10.49 -10.65
N LYS A 33 -4.79 -10.15 -11.04
CA LYS A 33 -6.05 -10.86 -10.81
C LYS A 33 -5.94 -12.14 -9.95
N PHE A 34 -6.36 -11.99 -8.70
CA PHE A 34 -7.12 -12.96 -7.92
C PHE A 34 -6.51 -14.21 -7.26
N SER A 35 -5.36 -14.81 -7.63
CA SER A 35 -5.17 -16.21 -7.16
C SER A 35 -4.06 -16.59 -6.16
N ILE A 36 -2.94 -15.88 -5.98
CA ILE A 36 -1.91 -16.34 -4.99
C ILE A 36 -1.16 -15.18 -4.29
N ARG A 37 -0.97 -14.04 -4.96
CA ARG A 37 -0.14 -12.94 -4.46
C ARG A 37 -0.81 -12.10 -3.35
N ARG A 38 -2.16 -12.16 -3.24
CA ARG A 38 -2.99 -11.52 -2.19
C ARG A 38 -2.70 -12.05 -0.78
N PHE A 39 -2.05 -13.21 -0.67
CA PHE A 39 -1.70 -13.80 0.63
C PHE A 39 -0.43 -13.19 1.24
N ILE A 40 0.50 -12.72 0.40
CA ILE A 40 1.79 -12.18 0.84
C ILE A 40 1.60 -10.76 1.41
N THR A 41 0.66 -9.98 0.86
CA THR A 41 0.36 -8.62 1.33
C THR A 41 -0.39 -8.59 2.66
N ARG A 42 -1.03 -9.68 3.10
CA ARG A 42 -1.73 -9.75 4.40
C ARG A 42 -0.79 -9.75 5.62
N PHE A 43 0.48 -10.10 5.43
CA PHE A 43 1.43 -10.30 6.54
C PHE A 43 2.62 -9.33 6.55
N ILE A 44 2.65 -8.36 5.63
CA ILE A 44 3.74 -7.38 5.58
C ILE A 44 3.30 -6.03 6.13
N ASN A 45 4.23 -5.36 6.81
CA ASN A 45 4.08 -3.97 7.19
C ASN A 45 4.59 -3.04 6.08
N VAL A 46 4.28 -1.75 6.19
CA VAL A 46 4.67 -0.70 5.24
C VAL A 46 6.18 -0.71 4.98
N ARG A 47 7.01 -0.95 6.01
CA ARG A 47 8.48 -1.08 5.84
C ARG A 47 8.86 -2.23 4.92
N MET A 48 8.29 -3.41 5.16
CA MET A 48 8.59 -4.59 4.38
C MET A 48 8.06 -4.45 2.95
N ALA A 49 6.90 -3.82 2.77
CA ALA A 49 6.38 -3.48 1.46
C ALA A 49 7.34 -2.55 0.69
N ALA A 50 7.77 -1.44 1.29
CA ALA A 50 8.74 -0.54 0.68
C ALA A 50 10.02 -1.27 0.25
N PHE A 51 10.55 -2.15 1.12
CA PHE A 51 11.73 -2.96 0.82
C PHE A 51 11.53 -3.94 -0.35
N VAL A 52 10.44 -4.71 -0.35
CA VAL A 52 10.11 -5.68 -1.43
C VAL A 52 9.93 -4.97 -2.76
N HIS A 53 9.37 -3.76 -2.74
CA HIS A 53 9.12 -2.96 -3.93
C HIS A 53 10.29 -2.05 -4.32
N LYS A 54 11.39 -2.07 -3.57
CA LYS A 54 12.59 -1.25 -3.80
C LYS A 54 12.28 0.26 -3.85
N VAL A 55 11.39 0.72 -2.98
CA VAL A 55 11.04 2.13 -2.78
C VAL A 55 11.57 2.58 -1.42
N GLU A 56 12.00 3.83 -1.31
CA GLU A 56 12.38 4.39 -0.01
C GLU A 56 11.17 4.43 0.95
N LEU A 57 11.41 4.13 2.22
CA LEU A 57 10.32 4.01 3.21
C LEU A 57 9.51 5.30 3.36
N ASN A 58 10.18 6.45 3.42
CA ASN A 58 9.52 7.73 3.61
C ASN A 58 8.71 8.09 2.36
N GLU A 59 9.30 7.96 1.18
CA GLU A 59 8.61 8.16 -0.10
C GLU A 59 7.38 7.22 -0.22
N PHE A 60 7.50 5.98 0.24
CA PHE A 60 6.40 5.03 0.24
C PHE A 60 5.27 5.45 1.18
N ILE A 61 5.58 5.93 2.39
CA ILE A 61 4.58 6.46 3.34
C ILE A 61 3.90 7.70 2.78
N ASP A 62 4.66 8.64 2.24
CA ASP A 62 4.14 9.91 1.70
C ASP A 62 3.13 9.67 0.59
N LYS A 63 3.44 8.72 -0.31
CA LYS A 63 2.53 8.39 -1.40
C LYS A 63 1.27 7.65 -0.95
N ILE A 64 1.34 6.82 0.09
CA ILE A 64 0.13 6.23 0.67
C ILE A 64 -0.73 7.32 1.32
N ASN A 65 -0.13 8.25 2.08
CA ASN A 65 -0.85 9.36 2.70
C ASN A 65 -1.54 10.22 1.64
N LYS A 66 -0.83 10.60 0.58
CA LYS A 66 -1.39 11.36 -0.54
C LYS A 66 -2.59 10.66 -1.17
N ALA A 67 -2.50 9.36 -1.37
CA ALA A 67 -3.60 8.61 -1.95
C ALA A 67 -4.82 8.48 -1.02
N ILE A 68 -4.60 8.42 0.29
CA ILE A 68 -5.67 8.49 1.28
C ILE A 68 -6.34 9.86 1.21
N GLU A 69 -5.56 10.95 1.14
CA GLU A 69 -6.10 12.30 0.97
C GLU A 69 -6.93 12.44 -0.31
N GLU A 70 -6.47 11.87 -1.42
CA GLU A 70 -7.24 11.85 -2.69
C GLU A 70 -8.55 11.05 -2.55
N LYS A 71 -8.51 9.91 -1.84
CA LYS A 71 -9.69 9.07 -1.53
C LYS A 71 -10.70 9.73 -0.59
N GLU A 72 -10.23 10.52 0.36
CA GLU A 72 -11.08 11.27 1.31
C GLU A 72 -11.73 12.50 0.64
N GLN A 73 -11.24 12.92 -0.53
CA GLN A 73 -11.79 14.02 -1.33
C GLN A 73 -12.81 13.57 -2.41
N GLU A 74 -12.95 12.26 -2.64
CA GLU A 74 -13.98 11.63 -3.50
C GLU A 74 -15.29 11.35 -2.73
#